data_AF-A0A924D5U4-F1
#
_entry.id   AF-A0A924D5U4-F1
#
_cell.length_a   1.000
_cell.length_b   1.000
_cell.length_c   1.000
_cell.angle_alpha   90.00
_cell.angle_beta   90.00
_cell.angle_gamma   90.00
#
_symmetry.space_group_name_H-M   'P 1'
#
loop_
_entity.id
_entity.type
_entity.pdbx_description
1 polymer ?
#
loop_
_entity_poly.entity_id
_entity_poly.type
_entity_poly.pdbx_seq_one_letter_code
_entity_poly.pdbx_strand_id
1 'polypeptide(L)'
;MGFSMLSTFRIPSKLYFELYQKGGDKLIATYSVLKQSRNKEKQYFSFTSKNNKKVSGYSLLRNKTNISLHTLKKYIPTLINAGLCSFNDIGDFILLGNSKTKELYSSHKLVPIIIGKNLVHTAYNSMAVRLYSSEAKQLRQIEIKRNQSELLKRKDNPRSLKELKAIRKILKNENRNDFFIDKSVLSLQSYAYIKDNSNSKAKGYYWKNKLKQKNIIVSKRRFNNIKQMTLKEFLFLKSNSKIPKLFLYRSGWLVEEIVSEFNTIKTIDKSM
;
A
#
# COMPACT_ATOMS: atom_id res chain seq x y z
N MET A 1 20.18 -10.80 -18.51
CA MET A 1 19.69 -9.50 -17.98
C MET A 1 19.33 -9.67 -16.51
N GLY A 2 20.21 -9.21 -15.62
CA GLY A 2 20.15 -9.53 -14.19
C GLY A 2 18.92 -8.95 -13.48
N PHE A 3 18.29 -9.76 -12.63
CA PHE A 3 17.40 -9.28 -11.59
C PHE A 3 18.20 -8.34 -10.68
N SER A 4 18.07 -7.02 -10.86
CA SER A 4 18.59 -6.08 -9.87
C SER A 4 17.83 -6.34 -8.57
N MET A 5 18.51 -6.81 -7.52
CA MET A 5 17.91 -6.95 -6.20
C MET A 5 17.22 -5.63 -5.84
N LEU A 6 15.90 -5.69 -5.67
CA LEU A 6 15.13 -4.56 -5.18
C LEU A 6 15.57 -4.31 -3.73
N SER A 7 16.30 -3.22 -3.48
CA SER A 7 16.75 -2.88 -2.14
C SER A 7 15.58 -2.39 -1.28
N THR A 8 15.51 -2.85 -0.02
CA THR A 8 14.49 -2.41 0.93
C THR A 8 15.08 -1.39 1.90
N PHE A 9 14.47 -0.20 1.95
CA PHE A 9 14.77 0.83 2.95
C PHE A 9 13.76 0.77 4.10
N ARG A 10 14.21 0.94 5.34
CA ARG A 10 13.35 0.90 6.53
C ARG A 10 13.27 2.28 7.16
N ILE A 11 12.07 2.81 7.29
CA ILE A 11 11.80 4.15 7.85
C ILE A 11 10.98 4.03 9.15
N PRO A 12 11.24 4.83 10.20
CA PRO A 12 10.37 4.87 11.39
C PRO A 12 8.92 5.17 11.01
N SER A 13 7.95 4.48 11.61
CA SER A 13 6.54 4.62 11.22
C SER A 13 5.98 6.02 11.46
N LYS A 14 6.46 6.71 12.50
CA LYS A 14 6.08 8.10 12.80
C LYS A 14 6.55 9.05 11.70
N LEU A 15 7.82 8.94 11.30
CA LEU A 15 8.39 9.72 10.20
C LEU A 15 7.68 9.41 8.87
N TYR A 16 7.40 8.14 8.59
CA TYR A 16 6.64 7.73 7.41
C TYR A 16 5.30 8.47 7.32
N PHE A 17 4.55 8.51 8.43
CA PHE A 17 3.25 9.16 8.49
C PHE A 17 3.37 10.68 8.31
N GLU A 18 4.34 11.32 8.96
CA GLU A 18 4.59 12.75 8.83
C GLU A 18 4.93 13.16 7.38
N LEU A 19 5.83 12.41 6.73
CA LEU A 19 6.17 12.65 5.33
C LEU A 19 4.98 12.41 4.40
N TYR A 20 4.13 11.42 4.70
CA TYR A 20 2.91 11.20 3.95
C TYR A 20 1.98 12.41 4.02
N GLN A 21 1.78 12.97 5.22
CA GLN A 21 0.94 14.15 5.42
C GLN A 21 1.50 15.40 4.73
N LYS A 22 2.81 15.61 4.78
CA LYS A 22 3.46 16.81 4.22
C LYS A 22 3.59 16.81 2.69
N GLY A 23 3.79 15.65 2.06
CA GLY A 23 4.08 15.61 0.62
C GLY A 23 3.73 14.30 -0.09
N GLY A 24 3.01 13.40 0.58
CA GLY A 24 2.53 12.14 0.04
C GLY A 24 3.64 11.16 -0.34
N ASP A 25 3.27 10.18 -1.16
CA ASP A 25 4.15 9.05 -1.53
C ASP A 25 5.43 9.47 -2.24
N LYS A 26 5.41 10.58 -2.99
CA LYS A 26 6.59 11.07 -3.71
C LYS A 26 7.62 11.71 -2.77
N LEU A 27 7.19 12.34 -1.67
CA LEU A 27 8.11 12.86 -0.66
C LEU A 27 8.80 11.70 0.08
N ILE A 28 8.02 10.69 0.48
CA ILE A 28 8.54 9.46 1.09
C ILE A 28 9.53 8.76 0.14
N ALA A 29 9.17 8.62 -1.13
CA ALA A 29 10.04 8.02 -2.14
C ALA A 29 11.34 8.80 -2.32
N THR A 30 11.26 10.13 -2.34
CA THR A 30 12.44 11.01 -2.47
C THR A 30 13.37 10.80 -1.28
N TYR A 31 12.84 10.85 -0.05
CA TYR A 31 13.61 10.59 1.16
C TYR A 31 14.24 9.19 1.16
N SER A 32 13.47 8.17 0.78
CA SER A 32 13.93 6.77 0.77
C SER A 32 15.06 6.55 -0.24
N VAL A 33 14.95 7.11 -1.45
CA VAL A 33 16.01 7.05 -2.46
C VAL A 33 17.26 7.81 -1.98
N LEU A 34 17.10 9.01 -1.42
CA LEU A 34 18.21 9.79 -0.87
C LEU A 34 18.96 9.04 0.23
N LYS A 35 18.24 8.34 1.12
CA LYS A 35 18.87 7.55 2.19
C LYS A 35 19.55 6.31 1.66
N GLN A 36 18.98 5.66 0.65
CA GLN A 36 19.56 4.48 0.00
C GLN A 36 20.83 4.84 -0.79
N SER A 37 20.80 5.90 -1.59
CA SER A 37 21.96 6.34 -2.40
C SER A 37 23.14 6.81 -1.54
N ARG A 38 22.90 7.05 -0.25
CA ARG A 38 23.92 7.51 0.69
C ARG A 38 24.95 6.45 1.01
N ASN A 39 24.63 5.16 0.81
CA ASN A 39 25.53 4.03 1.03
C ASN A 39 26.43 4.16 2.29
N LYS A 40 25.83 4.47 3.45
CA LYS A 40 26.49 4.72 4.75
C LYS A 40 27.32 6.01 4.90
N GLU A 41 27.55 6.78 3.85
CA GLU A 41 28.17 8.11 3.95
C GLU A 41 27.28 9.08 4.76
N LYS A 42 27.83 10.17 5.32
CA LYS A 42 27.01 11.17 6.03
C LYS A 42 26.53 12.30 5.11
N GLN A 43 27.25 12.53 4.01
CA GLN A 43 27.07 13.67 3.13
C GLN A 43 27.41 13.33 1.69
N TYR A 44 26.81 14.05 0.74
CA TYR A 44 27.27 14.09 -0.65
C TYR A 44 28.17 15.28 -0.83
N PHE A 45 29.40 15.01 -1.21
CA PHE A 45 30.39 16.03 -1.52
C PHE A 45 30.23 16.54 -2.95
N SER A 46 30.35 17.86 -3.10
CA SER A 46 30.48 18.53 -4.38
C SER A 46 31.77 18.09 -5.06
N PHE A 47 31.75 18.02 -6.39
CA PHE A 47 32.90 17.58 -7.18
C PHE A 47 32.99 18.33 -8.50
N THR A 48 34.17 18.34 -9.11
CA THR A 48 34.37 18.91 -10.45
C THR A 48 34.14 17.82 -11.49
N SER A 49 33.24 18.07 -12.44
CA SER A 49 32.98 17.15 -13.55
C SER A 49 34.11 17.15 -14.58
N LYS A 50 34.12 16.17 -15.49
CA LYS A 50 35.12 16.05 -16.57
C LYS A 50 35.24 17.29 -17.47
N ASN A 51 34.20 18.13 -17.52
CA ASN A 51 34.18 19.37 -18.31
C ASN A 51 34.56 20.60 -17.46
N ASN A 52 35.30 20.42 -16.36
CA ASN A 52 35.70 21.45 -15.40
C ASN A 52 34.55 22.25 -14.76
N LYS A 53 33.31 21.75 -14.82
CA LYS A 53 32.15 22.37 -14.15
C LYS A 53 31.98 21.80 -12.75
N LYS A 54 31.88 22.67 -11.73
CA LYS A 54 31.53 22.30 -10.35
C LYS A 54 30.10 21.75 -10.31
N VAL A 55 29.93 20.57 -9.71
CA VAL A 55 28.65 19.91 -9.46
C VAL A 55 28.36 20.01 -7.97
N SER A 56 27.39 20.85 -7.61
CA SER A 56 26.93 21.05 -6.23
C SER A 56 25.40 21.15 -6.16
N GLY A 57 24.85 21.23 -4.95
CA GLY A 57 23.45 21.49 -4.69
C GLY A 57 22.50 20.46 -5.33
N TYR A 58 21.47 20.94 -6.02
CA TYR A 58 20.51 20.08 -6.71
C TYR A 58 21.11 19.25 -7.85
N SER A 59 22.16 19.75 -8.51
CA SER A 59 22.85 19.02 -9.59
C SER A 59 23.59 17.80 -9.04
N LEU A 60 24.20 17.94 -7.86
CA LEU A 60 24.81 16.85 -7.11
C LEU A 60 23.79 15.76 -6.76
N LEU A 61 22.64 16.17 -6.22
CA LEU A 61 21.54 15.26 -5.88
C LEU A 61 21.02 14.50 -7.10
N ARG A 62 20.84 15.17 -8.23
CA ARG A 62 20.42 14.53 -9.47
C ARG A 62 21.42 13.45 -9.90
N ASN A 63 22.70 13.76 -9.86
CA ASN A 63 23.75 12.79 -10.24
C ASN A 63 23.80 11.58 -9.30
N LYS A 64 23.60 11.79 -7.99
CA LYS A 64 23.62 10.69 -6.99
C LYS A 64 22.37 9.82 -6.99
N THR A 65 21.20 10.38 -7.30
CA THR A 65 19.90 9.70 -7.13
C THR A 65 19.14 9.40 -8.41
N ASN A 66 19.55 10.00 -9.53
CA ASN A 66 18.80 10.02 -10.79
C ASN A 66 17.35 10.56 -10.65
N ILE A 67 17.09 11.42 -9.66
CA ILE A 67 15.82 12.13 -9.51
C ILE A 67 15.85 13.42 -10.34
N SER A 68 14.74 13.76 -11.00
CA SER A 68 14.66 14.98 -11.81
C SER A 68 14.82 16.25 -10.95
N LEU A 69 15.46 17.29 -11.51
CA LEU A 69 15.66 18.57 -10.81
C LEU A 69 14.35 19.17 -10.32
N HIS A 70 13.30 19.13 -11.13
CA HIS A 70 11.97 19.61 -10.72
C HIS A 70 11.52 18.90 -9.44
N THR A 71 11.65 17.58 -9.38
CA THR A 71 11.20 16.80 -8.22
C THR A 71 12.03 17.11 -6.98
N LEU A 72 13.35 17.26 -7.15
CA LEU A 72 14.25 17.65 -6.05
C LEU A 72 13.90 19.05 -5.54
N LYS A 73 13.77 20.04 -6.42
CA LYS A 73 13.36 21.40 -6.06
C LYS A 73 12.00 21.45 -5.35
N LYS A 74 11.10 20.52 -5.66
CA LYS A 74 9.78 20.43 -5.01
C LYS A 74 9.85 19.83 -3.60
N TYR A 75 10.60 18.74 -3.41
CA TYR A 75 10.51 17.95 -2.17
C TYR A 75 11.65 18.16 -1.18
N ILE A 76 12.84 18.58 -1.64
CA ILE A 76 13.97 18.86 -0.74
C ILE A 76 13.66 19.98 0.26
N PRO A 77 13.04 21.11 -0.13
CA PRO A 77 12.66 22.14 0.86
C PRO A 77 11.77 21.59 1.98
N THR A 78 10.83 20.70 1.66
CA THR A 78 9.98 20.05 2.66
C THR A 78 10.77 19.14 3.60
N LEU A 79 11.81 18.45 3.10
CA LEU A 79 12.70 17.63 3.94
C LEU A 79 13.63 18.49 4.81
N ILE A 80 14.09 19.63 4.31
CA ILE A 80 14.86 20.61 5.08
C ILE A 80 14.00 21.16 6.23
N ASN A 81 12.77 21.58 5.93
CA ASN A 81 11.82 22.07 6.95
C ASN A 81 11.45 21.00 7.99
N ALA A 82 11.61 19.72 7.66
CA ALA A 82 11.43 18.61 8.61
C ALA A 82 12.72 18.25 9.38
N GLY A 83 13.82 19.00 9.19
CA GLY A 83 15.10 18.74 9.85
C GLY A 83 15.81 17.47 9.38
N LEU A 84 15.45 16.94 8.21
CA LEU A 84 15.96 15.65 7.71
C LEU A 84 17.20 15.78 6.83
N CYS A 85 17.45 16.97 6.29
CA CYS A 85 18.61 17.27 5.47
C CYS A 85 18.92 18.77 5.45
N SER A 86 20.08 19.14 4.95
CA SER A 86 20.49 20.52 4.70
C SER A 86 21.50 20.60 3.56
N PHE A 87 21.73 21.80 3.04
CA PHE A 87 22.92 22.12 2.25
C PHE A 87 23.89 22.92 3.13
N ASN A 88 25.20 22.71 2.94
CA ASN A 88 26.22 23.60 3.50
C ASN A 88 26.53 24.75 2.53
N ASP A 89 27.34 25.70 2.97
CA ASP A 89 27.71 26.90 2.20
C ASP A 89 28.48 26.58 0.90
N ILE A 90 29.16 25.44 0.87
CA ILE A 90 29.96 24.98 -0.28
C ILE A 90 29.07 24.27 -1.33
N GLY A 91 27.84 23.91 -0.94
CA GLY A 91 26.82 23.25 -1.77
C GLY A 91 26.76 21.73 -1.63
N ASP A 92 27.41 21.15 -0.62
CA ASP A 92 27.29 19.74 -0.25
C ASP A 92 25.94 19.47 0.39
N PHE A 93 25.46 18.24 0.24
CA PHE A 93 24.17 17.84 0.80
C PHE A 93 24.36 16.92 2.01
N ILE A 94 23.78 17.29 3.14
CA ILE A 94 23.89 16.56 4.40
C ILE A 94 22.53 15.90 4.69
N LEU A 95 22.54 14.58 4.94
CA LEU A 95 21.36 13.81 5.34
C LEU A 95 21.46 13.43 6.81
N LEU A 96 20.36 13.60 7.54
CA LEU A 96 20.29 13.17 8.93
C LEU A 96 20.61 11.66 9.06
N GLY A 97 21.53 11.34 9.97
CA GLY A 97 21.96 9.96 10.23
C GLY A 97 20.87 9.07 10.81
N ASN A 98 20.96 7.76 10.60
CA ASN A 98 19.95 6.79 11.06
C ASN A 98 19.76 6.83 12.59
N SER A 99 20.83 6.98 13.38
CA SER A 99 20.74 7.06 14.84
C SER A 99 19.93 8.27 15.29
N LYS A 100 20.27 9.47 14.78
CA LYS A 100 19.52 10.70 15.05
C LYS A 100 18.05 10.61 14.59
N THR A 101 17.80 10.01 13.43
CA THR A 101 16.41 9.77 12.98
C THR A 101 15.66 8.81 13.91
N LYS A 102 16.32 7.78 14.45
CA LYS A 102 15.70 6.87 15.44
C LYS A 102 15.39 7.59 16.75
N GLU A 103 16.31 8.43 17.24
CA GLU A 103 16.14 9.24 18.45
C GLU A 103 14.98 10.24 18.33
N LEU A 104 14.89 10.99 17.23
CA LEU A 104 13.84 11.98 17.03
C LEU A 104 12.43 11.37 16.91
N TYR A 105 12.35 10.16 16.33
CA TYR A 105 11.07 9.55 15.99
C TYR A 105 10.64 8.41 16.91
N SER A 106 11.51 7.98 17.85
CA SER A 106 11.30 7.01 18.95
C SER A 106 10.31 5.90 18.65
N SER A 107 10.36 5.36 17.42
CA SER A 107 9.41 4.36 16.96
C SER A 107 10.12 3.04 16.78
N HIS A 108 9.77 2.05 17.63
CA HIS A 108 10.22 0.67 17.45
C HIS A 108 9.70 0.06 16.13
N LYS A 109 8.63 0.62 15.56
CA LYS A 109 8.03 0.11 14.34
C LYS A 109 8.69 0.72 13.11
N LEU A 110 9.38 -0.12 12.36
CA LEU A 110 9.93 0.24 11.06
C LEU A 110 8.97 -0.15 9.94
N VAL A 111 8.86 0.73 8.97
CA VAL A 111 8.10 0.56 7.74
C VAL A 111 9.08 0.23 6.61
N PRO A 112 9.01 -0.97 6.03
CA PRO A 112 9.80 -1.34 4.86
C PRO A 112 9.25 -0.68 3.59
N ILE A 113 10.12 -0.05 2.81
CA ILE A 113 9.82 0.56 1.51
C ILE A 113 10.79 -0.02 0.49
N ILE A 114 10.23 -0.63 -0.55
CA ILE A 114 11.03 -1.16 -1.65
C ILE A 114 11.44 -0.02 -2.57
N ILE A 115 12.75 0.12 -2.80
CA ILE A 115 13.29 1.08 -3.76
C ILE A 115 13.14 0.48 -5.16
N GLY A 116 12.32 1.10 -5.99
CA GLY A 116 12.09 0.68 -7.36
C GLY A 116 13.15 1.21 -8.34
N LYS A 117 13.04 0.79 -9.60
CA LYS A 117 13.92 1.22 -10.71
C LYS A 117 13.93 2.74 -10.92
N ASN A 118 12.85 3.42 -10.54
CA ASN A 118 12.73 4.87 -10.61
C ASN A 118 11.86 5.38 -9.44
N LEU A 119 11.86 6.70 -9.25
CA LEU A 119 11.12 7.33 -8.16
C LEU A 119 9.62 7.01 -8.18
N VAL A 120 9.02 6.89 -9.37
CA VAL A 120 7.60 6.57 -9.52
C VAL A 120 7.30 5.18 -8.98
N HIS A 121 8.15 4.19 -9.26
CA HIS A 121 8.03 2.85 -8.70
C HIS A 121 8.18 2.87 -7.18
N THR A 122 9.17 3.58 -6.64
CA THR A 122 9.35 3.73 -5.18
C THR A 122 8.12 4.38 -4.53
N ALA A 123 7.50 5.38 -5.17
CA ALA A 123 6.27 6.00 -4.67
C ALA A 123 5.09 5.02 -4.64
N TYR A 124 4.94 4.17 -5.67
CA TYR A 124 3.94 3.10 -5.64
C TYR A 124 4.22 2.08 -4.53
N ASN A 125 5.49 1.72 -4.29
CA ASN A 125 5.87 0.84 -3.19
C ASN A 125 5.58 1.47 -1.82
N SER A 126 5.76 2.78 -1.67
CA SER A 126 5.31 3.49 -0.47
C SER A 126 3.80 3.38 -0.29
N MET A 127 3.01 3.58 -1.36
CA MET A 127 1.56 3.39 -1.27
C MET A 127 1.19 1.95 -0.88
N ALA A 128 1.92 0.97 -1.40
CA ALA A 128 1.71 -0.45 -1.13
C ALA A 128 1.75 -0.76 0.37
N VAL A 129 2.66 -0.14 1.14
CA VAL A 129 2.71 -0.28 2.61
C VAL A 129 1.35 -0.07 3.26
N ARG A 130 0.61 0.98 2.86
CA ARG A 130 -0.70 1.28 3.44
C ARG A 130 -1.75 0.25 3.02
N LEU A 131 -1.64 -0.27 1.80
CA LEU A 131 -2.49 -1.37 1.32
C LEU A 131 -2.23 -2.66 2.10
N TYR A 132 -0.96 -3.06 2.30
CA TYR A 132 -0.59 -4.22 3.12
C TYR A 132 -1.16 -4.10 4.53
N SER A 133 -1.03 -2.93 5.16
CA SER A 133 -1.56 -2.70 6.51
C SER A 133 -3.10 -2.78 6.54
N SER A 134 -3.77 -2.33 5.48
CA SER A 134 -5.24 -2.38 5.39
C SER A 134 -5.72 -3.82 5.21
N GLU A 135 -5.10 -4.57 4.31
CA GLU A 135 -5.37 -6.00 4.09
C GLU A 135 -5.13 -6.82 5.36
N ALA A 136 -3.98 -6.64 6.02
CA ALA A 136 -3.66 -7.35 7.26
C ALA A 136 -4.69 -7.06 8.37
N LYS A 137 -5.18 -5.81 8.46
CA LYS A 137 -6.24 -5.44 9.41
C LYS A 137 -7.55 -6.15 9.08
N GLN A 138 -7.93 -6.22 7.80
CA GLN A 138 -9.13 -6.94 7.38
C GLN A 138 -9.02 -8.44 7.64
N LEU A 139 -7.91 -9.08 7.26
CA LEU A 139 -7.71 -10.52 7.49
C LEU A 139 -7.82 -10.88 8.98
N ARG A 140 -7.23 -10.06 9.86
CA ARG A 140 -7.38 -10.22 11.31
C ARG A 140 -8.84 -10.08 11.76
N GLN A 141 -9.60 -9.13 11.20
CA GLN A 141 -11.02 -8.97 11.53
C GLN A 141 -11.86 -10.16 11.06
N ILE A 142 -11.56 -10.69 9.86
CA ILE A 142 -12.20 -11.89 9.30
C ILE A 142 -11.96 -13.08 10.21
N GLU A 143 -10.72 -13.29 10.64
CA GLU A 143 -10.34 -14.37 11.55
C GLU A 143 -11.07 -14.27 12.90
N ILE A 144 -11.12 -13.07 13.49
CA ILE A 144 -11.87 -12.83 14.74
C ILE A 144 -13.34 -13.18 14.56
N LYS A 145 -13.97 -12.72 13.47
CA LYS A 145 -15.40 -12.99 13.20
C LYS A 145 -15.67 -14.47 12.91
N ARG A 146 -14.76 -15.16 12.22
CA ARG A 146 -14.83 -16.61 11.99
C ARG A 146 -14.80 -17.38 13.30
N ASN A 147 -13.82 -17.09 14.16
CA ASN A 147 -13.70 -17.72 15.47
C ASN A 147 -14.93 -17.46 16.33
N GLN A 148 -15.48 -16.25 16.30
CA GLN A 148 -16.73 -15.93 17.00
C GLN A 148 -17.92 -16.73 16.46
N SER A 149 -18.06 -16.85 15.13
CA SER A 149 -19.12 -17.64 14.50
C SER A 149 -19.03 -19.12 14.87
N GLU A 150 -17.82 -19.70 14.86
CA GLU A 150 -17.59 -21.09 15.26
C GLU A 150 -17.94 -21.35 16.73
N LEU A 151 -17.57 -20.42 17.62
CA LEU A 151 -17.94 -20.49 19.05
C LEU A 151 -19.45 -20.50 19.24
N LEU A 152 -20.19 -19.70 18.47
CA LEU A 152 -21.63 -19.60 18.60
C LEU A 152 -22.39 -20.80 18.04
N LYS A 153 -21.83 -21.50 17.06
CA LYS A 153 -22.37 -22.81 16.63
C LYS A 153 -22.36 -23.84 17.78
N ARG A 154 -21.56 -23.61 18.82
CA ARG A 154 -21.45 -24.46 20.01
C ARG A 154 -22.13 -23.87 21.23
N LYS A 155 -23.00 -22.85 21.06
CA LYS A 155 -23.68 -22.19 22.19
C LYS A 155 -24.46 -23.19 23.07
N ASP A 156 -25.05 -24.21 22.45
CA ASP A 156 -25.92 -25.18 23.13
C ASP A 156 -25.12 -26.34 23.75
N ASN A 157 -23.87 -26.56 23.31
CA ASN A 157 -22.97 -27.58 23.86
C ASN A 157 -21.51 -27.08 23.91
N PRO A 158 -21.17 -26.20 24.87
CA PRO A 158 -19.83 -25.66 25.04
C PRO A 158 -18.88 -26.69 25.65
N ARG A 159 -17.63 -26.76 25.17
CA ARG A 159 -16.66 -27.75 25.64
C ARG A 159 -16.03 -27.42 26.99
N SER A 160 -16.15 -26.17 27.44
CA SER A 160 -15.55 -25.70 28.70
C SER A 160 -16.25 -24.47 29.26
N LEU A 161 -16.06 -24.22 30.56
CA LEU A 161 -16.50 -22.98 31.22
C LEU A 161 -15.88 -21.72 30.60
N LYS A 162 -14.63 -21.81 30.11
CA LYS A 162 -13.95 -20.70 29.43
C LYS A 162 -14.63 -20.35 28.11
N GLU A 163 -15.04 -21.36 27.35
CA GLU A 163 -15.79 -21.21 26.10
C GLU A 163 -17.17 -20.59 26.36
N LEU A 164 -17.89 -21.10 27.36
CA LEU A 164 -19.19 -20.56 27.77
C LEU A 164 -19.12 -19.08 28.18
N LYS A 165 -18.07 -18.67 28.92
CA LYS A 165 -17.82 -17.24 29.23
C LYS A 165 -17.56 -16.41 27.97
N ALA A 166 -16.79 -16.93 27.01
CA ALA A 166 -16.53 -16.24 25.75
C ALA A 166 -17.81 -16.08 24.91
N ILE A 167 -18.63 -17.12 24.80
CA ILE A 167 -19.93 -17.11 24.10
C ILE A 167 -20.86 -16.06 24.71
N ARG A 168 -21.01 -16.03 26.04
CA ARG A 168 -21.81 -15.01 26.74
C ARG A 168 -21.33 -13.59 26.44
N LYS A 169 -20.00 -13.37 26.38
CA LYS A 169 -19.43 -12.05 26.05
C LYS A 169 -19.75 -11.65 24.60
N ILE A 170 -19.76 -12.60 23.67
CA ILE A 170 -20.12 -12.33 22.27
C ILE A 170 -21.61 -11.99 22.15
N LEU A 171 -22.49 -12.72 22.84
CA LEU A 171 -23.94 -12.51 22.81
C LEU A 171 -24.39 -11.18 23.44
N LYS A 172 -23.65 -10.66 24.42
CA LYS A 172 -23.93 -9.34 25.03
C LYS A 172 -23.69 -8.16 24.09
N ASN A 173 -23.07 -8.36 22.93
CA ASN A 173 -22.72 -7.27 22.03
C ASN A 173 -23.87 -7.00 21.04
N GLU A 174 -24.76 -6.07 21.39
CA GLU A 174 -26.03 -5.82 20.67
C GLU A 174 -25.85 -5.34 19.21
N ASN A 175 -24.72 -4.70 18.90
CA ASN A 175 -24.40 -4.21 17.55
C ASN A 175 -23.63 -5.23 16.68
N ARG A 176 -23.78 -6.53 16.97
CA ARG A 176 -23.03 -7.57 16.26
C ARG A 176 -23.58 -7.78 14.86
N ASN A 177 -22.71 -7.63 13.87
CA ASN A 177 -22.99 -8.02 12.50
C ASN A 177 -22.36 -9.39 12.24
N ASP A 178 -23.20 -10.43 12.27
CA ASP A 178 -22.85 -11.85 12.10
C ASP A 178 -22.39 -12.16 10.68
N PHE A 179 -22.72 -11.29 9.73
CA PHE A 179 -22.24 -11.40 8.38
C PHE A 179 -20.75 -11.01 8.31
N PHE A 180 -19.95 -11.93 7.78
CA PHE A 180 -18.56 -11.66 7.43
C PHE A 180 -18.19 -12.35 6.12
N ILE A 181 -17.30 -11.69 5.39
CA ILE A 181 -16.75 -12.20 4.13
C ILE A 181 -15.45 -12.90 4.50
N ASP A 182 -15.25 -14.14 4.05
CA ASP A 182 -14.03 -14.92 4.31
C ASP A 182 -12.77 -14.40 3.60
N LYS A 183 -12.88 -13.30 2.86
CA LYS A 183 -11.85 -12.78 1.97
C LYS A 183 -11.58 -11.31 2.22
N SER A 184 -10.34 -10.88 2.01
CA SER A 184 -10.02 -9.46 1.99
C SER A 184 -10.54 -8.82 0.71
N VAL A 185 -11.19 -7.67 0.88
CA VAL A 185 -11.86 -6.92 -0.18
C VAL A 185 -11.54 -5.46 0.01
N LEU A 186 -11.06 -4.83 -1.06
CA LEU A 186 -10.84 -3.40 -1.06
C LEU A 186 -11.74 -2.75 -2.11
N SER A 187 -12.69 -1.94 -1.62
CA SER A 187 -13.59 -1.17 -2.50
C SER A 187 -12.79 -0.18 -3.33
N LEU A 188 -13.33 0.24 -4.48
CA LEU A 188 -12.69 1.26 -5.31
C LEU A 188 -12.48 2.55 -4.51
N GLN A 189 -13.49 2.97 -3.75
CA GLN A 189 -13.36 4.15 -2.88
C GLN A 189 -12.24 3.99 -1.84
N SER A 190 -12.04 2.80 -1.30
CA SER A 190 -10.95 2.54 -0.36
C SER A 190 -9.57 2.69 -1.01
N TYR A 191 -9.39 2.36 -2.29
CA TYR A 191 -8.14 2.65 -3.01
C TYR A 191 -7.89 4.16 -3.14
N ALA A 192 -8.92 4.93 -3.45
CA ALA A 192 -8.82 6.38 -3.51
C ALA A 192 -8.48 6.95 -2.12
N TYR A 193 -9.19 6.51 -1.09
CA TYR A 193 -8.98 6.96 0.27
C TYR A 193 -7.54 6.71 0.75
N ILE A 194 -7.00 5.52 0.49
CA ILE A 194 -5.61 5.18 0.87
C ILE A 194 -4.56 6.04 0.13
N LYS A 195 -4.89 6.58 -1.04
CA LYS A 195 -3.97 7.36 -1.87
C LYS A 195 -3.98 8.85 -1.56
N ASP A 196 -5.16 9.44 -1.45
CA ASP A 196 -5.35 10.89 -1.37
C ASP A 196 -6.54 11.28 -0.48
N ASN A 197 -7.00 10.39 0.41
CA ASN A 197 -8.18 10.57 1.26
C ASN A 197 -9.47 10.90 0.47
N SER A 198 -9.53 10.57 -0.83
CA SER A 198 -10.71 10.78 -1.66
C SER A 198 -11.69 9.62 -1.58
N ASN A 199 -12.99 9.90 -1.70
CA ASN A 199 -14.05 8.89 -1.78
C ASN A 199 -14.46 8.56 -3.24
N SER A 200 -13.67 8.98 -4.24
CA SER A 200 -14.02 8.83 -5.65
C SER A 200 -13.81 7.41 -6.18
N LYS A 201 -14.89 6.79 -6.72
CA LYS A 201 -14.81 5.49 -7.40
C LYS A 201 -13.90 5.52 -8.63
N ALA A 202 -13.95 6.59 -9.42
CA ALA A 202 -13.15 6.74 -10.64
C ALA A 202 -11.65 6.81 -10.32
N LYS A 203 -11.27 7.62 -9.31
CA LYS A 203 -9.89 7.64 -8.81
C LYS A 203 -9.47 6.28 -8.28
N GLY A 204 -10.36 5.63 -7.53
CA GLY A 204 -10.15 4.28 -7.01
C GLY A 204 -9.81 3.25 -8.07
N TYR A 205 -10.59 3.26 -9.15
CA TYR A 205 -10.38 2.42 -10.33
C TYR A 205 -9.04 2.71 -11.00
N TYR A 206 -8.71 3.99 -11.20
CA TYR A 206 -7.43 4.41 -11.75
C TYR A 206 -6.25 3.86 -10.92
N TRP A 207 -6.27 4.03 -9.61
CA TRP A 207 -5.19 3.57 -8.73
C TRP A 207 -5.09 2.04 -8.66
N LYS A 208 -6.23 1.35 -8.58
CA LYS A 208 -6.27 -0.12 -8.66
C LYS A 208 -5.59 -0.62 -9.94
N ASN A 209 -5.89 -0.02 -11.09
CA ASN A 209 -5.29 -0.42 -12.36
C ASN A 209 -3.79 -0.11 -12.42
N LYS A 210 -3.35 1.05 -11.92
CA LYS A 210 -1.91 1.38 -11.85
C LYS A 210 -1.14 0.40 -10.97
N LEU A 211 -1.68 0.03 -9.81
CA LEU A 211 -1.05 -0.93 -8.90
C LEU A 211 -0.96 -2.34 -9.50
N LYS A 212 -1.98 -2.77 -10.26
CA LYS A 212 -1.94 -4.02 -11.03
C LYS A 212 -0.87 -4.00 -12.11
N GLN A 213 -0.81 -2.94 -12.91
CA GLN A 213 0.21 -2.76 -13.96
C GLN A 213 1.64 -2.80 -13.40
N LYS A 214 1.82 -2.43 -12.12
CA LYS A 214 3.11 -2.47 -11.42
C LYS A 214 3.36 -3.78 -10.67
N ASN A 215 2.48 -4.77 -10.79
CA ASN A 215 2.57 -6.05 -10.07
C ASN A 215 2.73 -5.87 -8.55
N ILE A 216 2.01 -4.89 -7.98
CA ILE A 216 1.97 -4.67 -6.52
C ILE A 216 0.76 -5.40 -5.92
N ILE A 217 -0.31 -5.53 -6.69
CA ILE A 217 -1.55 -6.14 -6.25
C ILE A 217 -2.05 -7.15 -7.28
N VAL A 218 -2.74 -8.17 -6.79
CA VAL A 218 -3.56 -9.07 -7.58
C VAL A 218 -5.01 -8.85 -7.16
N SER A 219 -5.90 -8.72 -8.14
CA SER A 219 -7.32 -8.83 -7.85
C SER A 219 -7.97 -9.77 -8.85
N LYS A 220 -8.70 -10.76 -8.37
CA LYS A 220 -9.49 -11.65 -9.21
C LYS A 220 -10.96 -11.31 -9.05
N ARG A 221 -11.63 -11.06 -10.18
CA ARG A 221 -13.09 -11.06 -10.23
C ARG A 221 -13.53 -12.52 -10.15
N ARG A 222 -14.49 -12.82 -9.28
CA ARG A 222 -15.03 -14.16 -9.13
C ARG A 222 -16.47 -14.15 -9.62
N PHE A 223 -16.84 -15.24 -10.25
CA PHE A 223 -18.14 -15.42 -10.85
C PHE A 223 -18.70 -16.74 -10.37
N ASN A 224 -19.94 -16.74 -9.93
CA ASN A 224 -20.70 -17.97 -9.72
C ASN A 224 -21.39 -18.32 -11.02
N ASN A 225 -21.19 -19.54 -11.52
CA ASN A 225 -21.93 -19.99 -12.69
C ASN A 225 -23.34 -20.37 -12.23
N ILE A 226 -24.36 -19.77 -12.82
CA ILE A 226 -25.76 -20.00 -12.42
C ILE A 226 -26.43 -20.93 -13.41
N LYS A 227 -26.40 -20.55 -14.69
CA LYS A 227 -27.12 -21.28 -15.74
C LYS A 227 -26.38 -21.15 -17.06
N GLN A 228 -26.21 -22.25 -17.77
CA GLN A 228 -25.67 -22.23 -19.12
C GLN A 228 -26.73 -21.65 -20.08
N MET A 229 -26.32 -20.73 -20.94
CA MET A 229 -27.21 -20.10 -21.93
C MET A 229 -26.41 -19.49 -23.07
N THR A 230 -27.10 -19.24 -24.18
CA THR A 230 -26.57 -18.51 -25.32
C THR A 230 -26.57 -16.99 -25.05
N LEU A 231 -25.77 -16.25 -25.82
CA LEU A 231 -25.74 -14.79 -25.72
C LEU A 231 -27.11 -14.17 -26.08
N LYS A 232 -27.84 -14.75 -27.05
CA LYS A 232 -29.16 -14.28 -27.46
C LYS A 232 -30.17 -14.41 -26.32
N GLU A 233 -30.21 -15.57 -25.66
CA GLU A 233 -31.07 -15.81 -24.49
C GLU A 233 -30.74 -14.85 -23.35
N PHE A 234 -29.45 -14.60 -23.08
CA PHE A 234 -29.03 -13.63 -22.06
C PHE A 234 -29.51 -12.20 -22.39
N LEU A 235 -29.36 -11.75 -23.63
CA LEU A 235 -29.79 -10.41 -24.03
C LEU A 235 -31.31 -10.25 -23.93
N PHE A 236 -32.07 -11.27 -24.33
CA PHE A 236 -33.52 -11.32 -24.16
C PHE A 236 -33.93 -11.28 -22.68
N LEU A 237 -33.25 -12.06 -21.84
CA LEU A 237 -33.42 -12.00 -20.38
C LEU A 237 -33.11 -10.61 -19.83
N LYS A 238 -32.00 -10.00 -20.24
CA LYS A 238 -31.57 -8.68 -19.77
C LYS A 238 -32.50 -7.55 -20.22
N SER A 239 -33.13 -7.66 -21.39
CA SER A 239 -34.12 -6.68 -21.86
C SER A 239 -35.47 -6.83 -21.16
N ASN A 240 -35.88 -8.08 -20.86
CA ASN A 240 -37.24 -8.37 -20.40
C ASN A 240 -37.37 -8.52 -18.89
N SER A 241 -36.26 -8.68 -18.16
CA SER A 241 -36.27 -8.81 -16.70
C SER A 241 -35.39 -7.76 -16.04
N LYS A 242 -35.83 -7.28 -14.86
CA LYS A 242 -35.05 -6.40 -13.97
C LYS A 242 -33.90 -7.18 -13.30
N ILE A 243 -33.08 -7.85 -14.11
CA ILE A 243 -31.94 -8.60 -13.60
C ILE A 243 -31.04 -7.63 -12.84
N PRO A 244 -30.70 -7.92 -11.58
CA PRO A 244 -29.76 -7.09 -10.82
C PRO A 244 -28.47 -6.88 -11.61
N LYS A 245 -27.85 -5.70 -11.49
CA LYS A 245 -26.62 -5.34 -12.22
C LYS A 245 -25.43 -6.30 -12.00
N LEU A 246 -25.55 -7.24 -11.07
CA LEU A 246 -24.54 -8.22 -10.68
C LEU A 246 -24.48 -9.45 -11.60
N PHE A 247 -25.51 -9.70 -12.41
CA PHE A 247 -25.51 -10.83 -13.35
C PHE A 247 -24.93 -10.42 -14.70
N LEU A 248 -24.09 -11.29 -15.25
CA LEU A 248 -23.30 -11.06 -16.45
C LEU A 248 -23.28 -12.31 -17.33
N TYR A 249 -22.98 -12.13 -18.61
CA TYR A 249 -22.71 -13.23 -19.52
C TYR A 249 -21.21 -13.47 -19.63
N ARG A 250 -20.78 -14.71 -19.47
CA ARG A 250 -19.38 -15.09 -19.66
C ARG A 250 -19.25 -16.53 -20.14
N SER A 251 -18.58 -16.72 -21.27
CA SER A 251 -18.17 -18.04 -21.78
C SER A 251 -19.32 -19.07 -21.87
N GLY A 252 -20.51 -18.66 -22.32
CA GLY A 252 -21.67 -19.57 -22.41
C GLY A 252 -22.51 -19.69 -21.13
N TRP A 253 -22.24 -18.88 -20.11
CA TRP A 253 -22.94 -18.94 -18.83
C TRP A 253 -23.52 -17.58 -18.44
N LEU A 254 -24.71 -17.61 -17.84
CA LEU A 254 -25.17 -16.61 -16.90
C LEU A 254 -24.38 -16.78 -15.61
N VAL A 255 -23.68 -15.71 -15.23
CA VAL A 255 -22.85 -15.70 -14.04
C VAL A 255 -23.24 -14.55 -13.13
N GLU A 256 -23.13 -14.76 -11.82
CA GLU A 256 -23.26 -13.69 -10.82
C GLU A 256 -21.86 -13.29 -10.35
N GLU A 257 -21.56 -12.00 -10.40
CA GLU A 257 -20.31 -11.50 -9.83
C GLU A 257 -20.34 -11.60 -8.31
N ILE A 258 -19.52 -12.50 -7.75
CA ILE A 258 -19.30 -12.59 -6.31
C ILE A 258 -18.23 -11.55 -5.91
N VAL A 259 -18.21 -11.22 -4.63
CA VAL A 259 -17.19 -10.39 -3.97
C VAL A 259 -15.78 -10.71 -4.48
N SER A 260 -15.18 -9.72 -5.14
CA SER A 260 -13.84 -9.80 -5.70
C SER A 260 -12.77 -9.82 -4.61
N GLU A 261 -11.81 -10.73 -4.74
CA GLU A 261 -10.68 -10.83 -3.81
C GLU A 261 -9.58 -9.83 -4.19
N PHE A 262 -8.92 -9.32 -3.16
CA PHE A 262 -7.74 -8.48 -3.27
C PHE A 262 -6.63 -9.08 -2.43
N ASN A 263 -5.46 -9.26 -3.04
CA ASN A 263 -4.24 -9.61 -2.34
C ASN A 263 -3.13 -8.65 -2.76
N THR A 264 -2.35 -8.18 -1.79
CA THR A 264 -1.08 -7.52 -2.09
C THR A 264 0.01 -8.57 -2.34
N ILE A 265 0.91 -8.32 -3.30
CA ILE A 265 2.00 -9.24 -3.61
C ILE A 265 3.12 -8.99 -2.61
N LYS A 266 3.23 -9.78 -1.54
CA LYS A 266 4.31 -9.66 -0.56
C LYS A 266 5.67 -9.73 -1.25
N THR A 267 6.26 -8.57 -1.51
CA THR A 267 7.62 -8.42 -2.03
C THR A 267 8.63 -8.16 -0.91
N ILE A 268 8.19 -8.13 0.34
CA ILE A 268 9.06 -7.94 1.50
C ILE A 268 9.31 -9.33 2.07
N ASP A 269 10.51 -9.85 1.79
CA ASP A 269 11.03 -11.00 2.49
C ASP A 269 10.90 -10.80 4.00
N LYS A 270 10.37 -11.82 4.67
CA LYS A 270 10.34 -11.91 6.14
C LYS A 270 11.72 -12.25 6.72
N SER A 271 12.78 -12.33 5.91
CA SER A 271 14.13 -12.64 6.35
C SER A 271 14.98 -11.39 6.53
N MET A 272 15.58 -11.28 7.73
CA MET A 272 16.49 -10.25 8.26
C MET A 272 15.83 -9.11 9.03
#